data_AF-A0A8I2YF90-F1
#
_entry.id   AF-A0A8I2YF90-F1
#
_cell.length_a   1.000
_cell.length_b   1.000
_cell.length_c   1.000
_cell.angle_alpha   90.00
_cell.angle_beta   90.00
_cell.angle_gamma   90.00
#
_symmetry.space_group_name_H-M   'P 1'
#
loop_
_entity.id
_entity.type
_entity.pdbx_description
1 polymer ?
#
loop_
_entity_poly.entity_id
_entity_poly.type
_entity_poly.pdbx_seq_one_letter_code
_entity_poly.pdbx_strand_id
1 'polypeptide(L)'
;MFAYDEQYAAEQKIRHKWIAEQQGTLVAVLPVHSREERDLFRLLMQSSPLFSDATNRQPNWTSLAAVWATHANGKTIFYKLPEHLKAYYKTWNDYCDENNTIAQNTAAAKRIRTLVRSSPPNITNIVAPTALPQTLRSTLTINATPVVDPPSR
;
A
#
# COMPACT_ATOMS: atom_id res chain seq x y z
N MET A 1 -27.52 -12.15 17.06
CA MET A 1 -26.80 -11.03 17.69
C MET A 1 -27.43 -10.81 19.05
N PHE A 2 -26.65 -10.59 20.11
CA PHE A 2 -27.17 -10.45 21.46
C PHE A 2 -27.37 -8.97 21.82
N ALA A 3 -28.46 -8.66 22.52
CA ALA A 3 -28.77 -7.31 23.00
C ALA A 3 -27.72 -6.81 23.99
N TYR A 4 -27.56 -5.49 24.12
CA TYR A 4 -26.67 -4.88 25.10
C TYR A 4 -27.08 -5.24 26.54
N ASP A 5 -26.08 -5.56 27.38
CA ASP A 5 -26.21 -5.84 28.81
C ASP A 5 -25.09 -5.10 29.55
N GLU A 6 -25.49 -4.20 30.44
CA GLU A 6 -24.59 -3.36 31.22
C GLU A 6 -23.78 -4.17 32.26
N GLN A 7 -24.39 -5.20 32.86
CA GLN A 7 -23.71 -6.05 33.86
C GLN A 7 -22.62 -6.86 33.17
N TYR A 8 -22.95 -7.53 32.05
CA TYR A 8 -21.97 -8.22 31.22
C TYR A 8 -20.84 -7.28 30.76
N ALA A 9 -21.17 -6.05 30.32
CA ALA A 9 -20.18 -5.07 29.91
C ALA A 9 -19.29 -4.59 31.08
N ALA A 10 -19.82 -4.49 32.29
CA ALA A 10 -19.09 -4.18 33.52
C ALA A 10 -18.11 -5.29 33.90
N GLU A 11 -18.60 -6.51 34.08
CA GLU A 11 -17.81 -7.70 34.46
C GLU A 11 -16.70 -7.98 33.45
N GLN A 12 -17.06 -8.04 32.16
CA GLN A 12 -16.10 -8.31 31.11
C GLN A 12 -15.21 -7.11 30.78
N LYS A 13 -15.36 -5.94 31.42
CA LYS A 13 -14.57 -4.73 31.14
C LYS A 13 -14.50 -4.42 29.63
N ILE A 14 -15.65 -4.50 28.96
CA ILE A 14 -15.76 -4.28 27.51
C ILE A 14 -15.30 -2.85 27.17
N ARG A 15 -14.52 -2.72 26.10
CA ARG A 15 -14.12 -1.42 25.53
C ARG A 15 -15.20 -0.92 24.58
N HIS A 16 -15.27 0.41 24.41
CA HIS A 16 -16.27 1.06 23.56
C HIS A 16 -17.73 0.77 23.98
N LYS A 17 -18.01 0.62 25.28
CA LYS A 17 -19.36 0.35 25.83
C LYS A 17 -20.43 1.28 25.28
N TRP A 18 -20.15 2.58 25.25
CA TRP A 18 -21.07 3.59 24.71
C TRP A 18 -21.43 3.33 23.25
N ILE A 19 -20.49 2.87 22.41
CA ILE A 19 -20.78 2.51 21.02
C ILE A 19 -21.65 1.25 20.97
N ALA A 20 -21.36 0.24 21.80
CA ALA A 20 -22.14 -1.00 21.89
C ALA A 20 -23.58 -0.75 22.35
N GLU A 21 -23.76 0.13 23.34
CA GLU A 21 -25.05 0.61 23.85
C GLU A 21 -25.86 1.33 22.76
N GLN A 22 -25.27 2.32 22.08
CA GLN A 22 -25.93 3.04 20.98
C GLN A 22 -26.27 2.13 19.78
N GLN A 23 -25.54 1.02 19.60
CA GLN A 23 -25.81 0.00 18.59
C GLN A 23 -26.79 -1.09 19.05
N GLY A 24 -27.13 -1.15 20.34
CA GLY A 24 -27.98 -2.19 20.92
C GLY A 24 -27.33 -3.58 20.97
N THR A 25 -26.00 -3.67 20.99
CA THR A 25 -25.23 -4.93 20.89
C THR A 25 -24.36 -5.20 22.12
N LEU A 26 -24.15 -6.47 22.51
CA LEU A 26 -23.23 -6.80 23.63
C LEU A 26 -21.81 -6.23 23.46
N VAL A 27 -21.31 -6.20 22.24
CA VAL A 27 -19.96 -5.74 21.88
C VAL A 27 -20.08 -4.74 20.74
N ALA A 28 -19.27 -3.69 20.76
CA ALA A 28 -19.27 -2.69 19.71
C ALA A 28 -18.96 -3.31 18.33
N VAL A 29 -19.66 -2.86 17.31
CA VAL A 29 -19.45 -3.16 15.90
C VAL A 29 -18.53 -2.08 15.33
N LEU A 30 -17.29 -2.46 15.02
CA LEU A 30 -16.23 -1.53 14.59
C LEU A 30 -15.52 -2.07 13.34
N PRO A 31 -14.93 -1.22 12.48
CA PRO A 31 -14.02 -1.66 11.42
C PRO A 31 -12.80 -2.42 11.96
N VAL A 32 -12.05 -3.12 11.08
CA VAL A 32 -10.79 -3.79 11.45
C VAL A 32 -9.74 -2.73 11.78
N HIS A 33 -9.34 -2.64 13.05
CA HIS A 33 -8.44 -1.57 13.53
C HIS A 33 -7.36 -2.05 14.51
N SER A 34 -7.64 -3.07 15.33
CA SER A 34 -6.64 -3.60 16.27
C SER A 34 -5.61 -4.50 15.56
N ARG A 35 -4.48 -4.77 16.23
CA ARG A 35 -3.47 -5.69 15.69
C ARG A 35 -3.99 -7.13 15.71
N GLU A 36 -4.65 -7.48 16.80
CA GLU A 36 -5.23 -8.79 17.07
C GLU A 36 -6.31 -9.15 16.05
N GLU A 37 -7.12 -8.17 15.64
CA GLU A 37 -8.09 -8.34 14.53
C GLU A 37 -7.39 -8.60 13.20
N ARG A 38 -6.29 -7.90 12.89
CA ARG A 38 -5.52 -8.13 11.65
C ARG A 38 -4.80 -9.48 11.65
N ASP A 39 -4.35 -9.94 12.81
CA ASP A 39 -3.77 -11.27 13.01
C ASP A 39 -4.85 -12.36 12.85
N LEU A 40 -6.03 -12.20 13.46
CA LEU A 40 -7.19 -13.08 13.26
C LEU A 40 -7.64 -13.12 11.79
N PHE A 41 -7.71 -11.98 11.11
CA PHE A 41 -8.07 -11.92 9.69
C PHE A 41 -7.11 -12.74 8.83
N ARG A 42 -5.79 -12.60 9.05
CA ARG A 42 -4.77 -13.39 8.35
C ARG A 42 -4.90 -14.89 8.64
N LEU A 43 -5.20 -15.26 9.89
CA LEU A 43 -5.41 -16.66 10.27
C LEU A 43 -6.67 -17.26 9.61
N LEU A 44 -7.79 -16.53 9.60
CA LEU A 44 -9.02 -16.97 8.93
C LEU A 44 -8.83 -17.08 7.42
N MET A 45 -8.06 -16.18 6.80
CA MET A 45 -7.73 -16.22 5.37
C MET A 45 -6.85 -17.40 4.97
N GLN A 46 -6.02 -17.91 5.88
CA GLN A 46 -5.20 -19.11 5.64
C GLN A 46 -5.93 -20.43 5.94
N SER A 47 -6.82 -20.43 6.94
CA SER A 47 -7.45 -21.66 7.47
C SER A 47 -8.87 -21.92 6.97
N SER A 48 -9.60 -20.89 6.53
CA SER A 48 -11.01 -21.02 6.20
C SER A 48 -11.22 -21.29 4.71
N PRO A 49 -11.99 -22.34 4.32
CA PRO A 49 -12.38 -22.55 2.93
C PRO A 49 -13.28 -21.40 2.42
N LEU A 50 -13.89 -20.62 3.32
CA LEU A 50 -14.68 -19.43 2.98
C LEU A 50 -13.89 -18.35 2.22
N PHE A 51 -12.55 -18.40 2.24
CA PHE A 51 -11.67 -17.56 1.44
C PHE A 51 -11.19 -18.19 0.12
N SER A 52 -11.40 -19.49 -0.06
CA SER A 52 -10.72 -20.33 -1.05
C SER A 52 -11.69 -21.13 -1.91
N ASP A 53 -12.93 -20.65 -2.07
CA ASP A 53 -13.95 -21.29 -2.91
C ASP A 53 -13.49 -21.29 -4.37
N ALA A 54 -12.99 -22.44 -4.84
CA ALA A 54 -12.40 -22.60 -6.17
C ALA A 54 -13.35 -22.25 -7.34
N THR A 55 -14.66 -22.19 -7.06
CA THR A 55 -15.73 -21.90 -8.01
C THR A 55 -16.09 -20.41 -8.08
N ASN A 56 -15.77 -19.60 -7.07
CA ASN A 56 -16.21 -18.21 -7.00
C ASN A 56 -15.14 -17.26 -6.44
N ARG A 57 -14.80 -16.22 -7.22
CA ARG A 57 -13.63 -15.34 -7.02
C ARG A 57 -13.76 -14.36 -5.84
N GLN A 58 -14.78 -14.50 -4.99
CA GLN A 58 -15.04 -13.64 -3.83
C GLN A 58 -15.43 -14.50 -2.62
N PRO A 59 -14.88 -14.22 -1.43
CA PRO A 59 -15.17 -14.99 -0.24
C PRO A 59 -16.57 -14.70 0.31
N ASN A 60 -17.14 -15.66 1.04
CA ASN A 60 -18.46 -15.51 1.65
C ASN A 60 -18.39 -14.63 2.92
N TRP A 61 -18.48 -13.31 2.73
CA TRP A 61 -18.39 -12.31 3.79
C TRP A 61 -19.40 -12.49 4.92
N THR A 62 -20.61 -12.98 4.63
CA THR A 62 -21.66 -13.20 5.62
C THR A 62 -21.32 -14.36 6.55
N SER A 63 -20.91 -15.49 5.98
CA SER A 63 -20.40 -16.63 6.76
C SER A 63 -19.12 -16.26 7.52
N LEU A 64 -18.25 -15.45 6.93
CA LEU A 64 -17.04 -14.98 7.59
C LEU A 64 -17.34 -14.10 8.81
N ALA A 65 -18.32 -13.18 8.70
CA ALA A 65 -18.76 -12.35 9.82
C ALA A 65 -19.38 -13.19 10.95
N ALA A 66 -20.10 -14.26 10.63
CA ALA A 66 -20.64 -15.20 11.61
C ALA A 66 -19.52 -15.97 12.34
N VAL A 67 -18.51 -16.48 11.62
CA VAL A 67 -17.33 -17.13 12.24
C VAL A 67 -16.55 -16.12 13.09
N TRP A 68 -16.33 -14.90 12.60
CA TRP A 68 -15.66 -13.83 13.34
C TRP A 68 -16.36 -13.51 14.66
N ALA A 69 -17.69 -13.49 14.67
CA ALA A 69 -18.48 -13.18 15.87
C ALA A 69 -18.24 -14.19 17.02
N THR A 70 -17.80 -15.42 16.74
CA THR A 70 -17.43 -16.41 17.77
C THR A 70 -16.11 -16.08 18.47
N HIS A 71 -15.24 -15.31 17.82
CA HIS A 71 -13.95 -14.86 18.38
C HIS A 71 -14.02 -13.47 19.02
N ALA A 72 -15.17 -12.78 18.96
CA ALA A 72 -15.33 -11.45 19.51
C ALA A 72 -15.37 -11.47 21.05
N ASN A 73 -14.53 -10.66 21.67
CA ASN A 73 -14.35 -10.61 23.13
C ASN A 73 -14.59 -9.22 23.74
N GLY A 74 -14.86 -8.20 22.91
CA GLY A 74 -15.11 -6.83 23.34
C GLY A 74 -13.92 -6.10 23.97
N LYS A 75 -12.70 -6.66 23.90
CA LYS A 75 -11.46 -6.06 24.43
C LYS A 75 -10.45 -5.77 23.33
N THR A 76 -10.19 -6.78 22.51
CA THR A 76 -9.20 -6.74 21.41
C THR A 76 -9.83 -7.09 20.07
N ILE A 77 -10.88 -7.91 20.07
CA ILE A 77 -11.63 -8.34 18.89
C ILE A 77 -13.09 -7.91 19.07
N PHE A 78 -13.55 -7.06 18.17
CA PHE A 78 -14.88 -6.48 18.15
C PHE A 78 -15.73 -7.10 17.02
N TYR A 79 -17.05 -7.00 17.10
CA TYR A 79 -17.92 -7.45 16.02
C TYR A 79 -17.60 -6.73 14.70
N LYS A 80 -17.84 -7.43 13.59
CA LYS A 80 -17.58 -6.96 12.23
C LYS A 80 -18.81 -7.19 11.37
N LEU A 81 -19.07 -6.22 10.50
CA LEU A 81 -20.03 -6.38 9.41
C LEU A 81 -19.32 -6.98 8.18
N PRO A 82 -20.05 -7.68 7.29
CA PRO A 82 -19.53 -8.14 6.00
C PRO A 82 -18.81 -7.03 5.21
N GLU A 83 -19.34 -5.80 5.26
CA GLU A 83 -18.81 -4.60 4.61
C GLU A 83 -17.45 -4.20 5.20
N HIS A 84 -17.27 -4.30 6.51
CA HIS A 84 -16.00 -4.00 7.17
C HIS A 84 -14.91 -4.98 6.74
N LEU A 85 -15.26 -6.26 6.62
CA LEU A 85 -14.35 -7.34 6.21
C LEU A 85 -13.98 -7.21 4.73
N LYS A 86 -14.97 -6.91 3.86
CA LYS A 86 -14.77 -6.66 2.43
C LYS A 86 -13.91 -5.41 2.16
N ALA A 87 -14.15 -4.33 2.89
CA ALA A 87 -13.35 -3.10 2.78
C ALA A 87 -11.90 -3.34 3.23
N TYR A 88 -11.71 -4.00 4.38
CA TYR A 88 -10.37 -4.33 4.87
C TYR A 88 -9.62 -5.28 3.93
N TYR A 89 -10.30 -6.28 3.37
CA TYR A 89 -9.70 -7.19 2.38
C TYR A 89 -9.19 -6.47 1.13
N LYS A 90 -9.95 -5.48 0.62
CA LYS A 90 -9.49 -4.66 -0.50
C LYS A 90 -8.20 -3.92 -0.14
N THR A 91 -8.18 -3.19 0.98
CA THR A 91 -6.98 -2.47 1.45
C THR A 91 -5.81 -3.41 1.74
N TRP A 92 -6.08 -4.64 2.18
CA TRP A 92 -5.06 -5.67 2.39
C TRP A 92 -4.47 -6.17 1.06
N ASN A 93 -5.28 -6.42 0.03
CA ASN A 93 -4.80 -6.73 -1.31
C ASN A 93 -3.96 -5.58 -1.88
N ASP A 94 -4.47 -4.35 -1.82
CA ASP A 94 -3.76 -3.15 -2.30
C ASP A 94 -2.36 -3.03 -1.63
N TYR A 95 -2.28 -3.28 -0.31
CA TYR A 95 -1.02 -3.31 0.44
C TYR A 95 -0.10 -4.48 0.03
N CYS A 96 -0.64 -5.67 -0.26
CA CYS A 96 0.14 -6.80 -0.75
C CYS A 96 0.72 -6.55 -2.16
N ASP A 97 -0.06 -5.94 -3.04
CA ASP A 97 0.35 -5.59 -4.40
C ASP A 97 1.42 -4.47 -4.41
N GLU A 98 1.29 -3.48 -3.52
CA GLU A 98 2.32 -2.45 -3.29
C GLU A 98 3.64 -3.09 -2.83
N ASN A 99 3.60 -3.94 -1.80
CA ASN A 99 4.80 -4.62 -1.28
C ASN A 99 5.44 -5.54 -2.32
N ASN A 100 4.65 -6.24 -3.13
CA ASN A 100 5.14 -7.06 -4.24
C ASN A 100 5.85 -6.19 -5.29
N THR A 101 5.24 -5.05 -5.66
CA THR A 101 5.83 -4.08 -6.59
C THR A 101 7.16 -3.50 -6.07
N ILE A 102 7.24 -3.17 -4.78
CA ILE A 102 8.47 -2.72 -4.11
C ILE A 102 9.53 -3.83 -4.11
N ALA A 103 9.16 -5.08 -3.81
CA ALA A 103 10.08 -6.22 -3.84
C ALA A 103 10.66 -6.48 -5.24
N GLN A 104 9.82 -6.40 -6.28
CA GLN A 104 10.25 -6.54 -7.68
C GLN A 104 11.17 -5.39 -8.11
N ASN A 105 10.81 -4.14 -7.79
CA ASN A 105 11.62 -2.97 -8.12
C ASN A 105 12.98 -2.98 -7.41
N THR A 106 13.01 -3.32 -6.11
CA THR A 106 14.28 -3.43 -5.36
C THR A 106 15.18 -4.56 -5.90
N ALA A 107 14.62 -5.70 -6.32
CA ALA A 107 15.36 -6.75 -7.00
C ALA A 107 15.91 -6.30 -8.36
N ALA A 108 15.11 -5.62 -9.18
CA ALA A 108 15.53 -5.06 -10.47
C ALA A 108 16.63 -4.00 -10.32
N ALA A 109 16.47 -3.05 -9.39
CA ALA A 109 17.47 -2.03 -9.08
C ALA A 109 18.78 -2.64 -8.57
N LYS A 110 18.71 -3.70 -7.75
CA LYS A 110 19.90 -4.47 -7.32
C LYS A 110 20.61 -5.10 -8.51
N ARG A 111 19.86 -5.77 -9.41
CA ARG A 111 20.41 -6.39 -10.64
C ARG A 111 21.11 -5.37 -11.54
N ILE A 112 20.48 -4.21 -11.79
CA ILE A 112 21.07 -3.13 -12.61
C ILE A 112 22.36 -2.60 -11.97
N ARG A 113 22.35 -2.33 -10.66
CA ARG A 113 23.55 -1.87 -9.93
C ARG A 113 24.69 -2.88 -9.99
N THR A 114 24.40 -4.18 -9.92
CA THR A 114 25.42 -5.23 -10.10
C THR A 114 26.01 -5.16 -11.50
N LEU A 115 25.18 -5.11 -12.55
CA LEU A 115 25.63 -5.05 -13.95
C LEU A 115 26.52 -3.83 -14.23
N VAL A 116 26.11 -2.65 -13.76
CA VAL A 116 26.88 -1.39 -13.90
C VAL A 116 28.21 -1.46 -13.15
N ARG A 117 28.26 -2.08 -11.97
CA ARG A 117 29.51 -2.27 -11.21
C ARG A 117 30.43 -3.37 -11.76
N SER A 118 29.87 -4.38 -12.43
CA SER A 118 30.64 -5.44 -13.09
C SER A 118 31.15 -5.04 -14.47
N SER A 119 30.64 -3.95 -15.06
CA SER A 119 31.33 -3.31 -16.17
C SER A 119 32.62 -2.70 -15.61
N PRO A 120 33.82 -3.14 -16.03
CA PRO A 120 35.00 -2.34 -15.78
C PRO A 120 34.76 -0.95 -16.40
N PRO A 121 35.30 0.12 -15.82
CA PRO A 121 35.26 1.41 -16.50
C PRO A 121 36.11 1.24 -17.76
N ASN A 122 35.47 1.27 -18.93
CA ASN A 122 36.18 1.32 -20.20
C ASN A 122 36.76 2.74 -20.36
N ILE A 123 37.79 3.03 -19.55
CA ILE A 123 38.58 4.25 -19.64
C ILE A 123 39.54 4.09 -20.82
N THR A 124 38.97 4.08 -22.03
CA THR A 124 39.64 4.83 -23.09
C THR A 124 39.77 6.25 -22.57
N ASN A 125 41.01 6.71 -22.34
CA ASN A 125 41.33 8.04 -21.82
C ASN A 125 40.87 9.13 -22.80
N ILE A 126 39.57 9.43 -22.80
CA ILE A 126 39.04 10.66 -23.39
C ILE A 126 39.31 11.74 -22.36
N VAL A 127 40.48 12.38 -22.50
CA VAL A 127 40.77 13.66 -21.84
C VAL A 127 39.76 14.66 -22.40
N ALA A 128 38.63 14.83 -21.69
CA ALA A 128 37.72 15.92 -21.98
C ALA A 128 38.48 17.24 -21.75
N PRO A 129 38.68 18.09 -22.77
CA PRO A 129 39.36 19.35 -22.57
C PRO A 129 38.54 20.19 -21.60
N THR A 130 39.19 20.66 -20.53
CA THR A 130 38.57 21.53 -19.52
C THR A 130 38.17 22.86 -20.16
N ALA A 131 36.97 22.92 -20.70
CA ALA A 131 36.38 24.15 -21.19
C ALA A 131 36.11 25.08 -19.99
N LEU A 132 36.86 26.18 -19.91
CA LEU A 132 36.61 27.26 -18.96
C LEU A 132 35.15 27.74 -19.09
N PRO A 133 34.47 28.08 -17.98
CA PRO A 133 33.07 28.51 -18.03
C PRO A 133 32.94 29.79 -18.86
N GLN A 134 32.20 29.69 -19.97
CA GLN A 134 31.92 30.83 -20.82
C GLN A 134 31.00 31.81 -20.10
N THR A 135 31.31 33.11 -20.20
CA THR A 135 30.53 34.16 -19.53
C THR A 135 29.37 34.62 -20.41
N LEU A 136 28.26 35.04 -19.79
CA LEU A 136 27.00 35.44 -20.43
C LEU A 136 27.10 36.50 -21.56
N ARG A 137 28.26 37.14 -21.76
CA ARG A 137 28.48 38.09 -22.85
C ARG A 137 28.80 37.41 -24.18
N SER A 138 29.35 36.19 -24.20
CA SER A 138 29.70 35.50 -25.46
C SER A 138 28.50 34.89 -26.19
N THR A 139 27.37 34.69 -25.50
CA THR A 139 26.13 34.13 -26.07
C THR A 139 25.19 35.15 -26.71
N LEU A 140 25.47 36.46 -26.60
CA LEU A 140 24.58 37.52 -27.08
C LEU A 140 24.95 38.11 -28.45
N THR A 141 26.05 37.67 -29.08
CA THR A 141 26.40 38.08 -30.46
C THR A 141 25.58 37.28 -31.48
N ILE A 142 24.26 37.47 -31.46
CA ILE A 142 23.34 36.90 -32.45
C ILE A 142 23.22 37.89 -33.63
N ASN A 143 23.53 37.38 -34.82
CA ASN A 143 23.19 37.92 -36.15
C ASN A 143 23.40 39.43 -36.40
N ALA A 144 24.54 39.77 -36.98
CA ALA A 144 24.69 40.93 -37.87
C ALA A 144 25.16 40.48 -39.25
N THR A 145 24.21 40.09 -40.12
CA THR A 145 24.36 40.21 -41.59
C THR A 145 24.08 41.68 -41.96
N PRO A 146 24.84 42.33 -42.85
CA PRO A 146 24.82 42.09 -44.31
C PRO A 146 26.27 41.99 -44.87
N VAL A 147 26.60 42.03 -46.18
CA VAL A 147 25.87 42.31 -47.44
C VAL A 147 26.25 41.23 -48.48
N VAL A 148 25.52 41.13 -49.60
CA VAL A 148 25.96 40.43 -50.82
C VAL A 148 26.21 41.46 -51.92
N ASP A 149 27.42 41.49 -52.49
CA ASP A 149 27.73 42.29 -53.68
C ASP A 149 27.66 41.44 -54.97
N PRO A 150 27.21 42.01 -56.11
CA PRO A 150 27.00 41.30 -57.37
C PRO A 150 28.28 41.15 -58.21
N PRO A 151 28.31 40.22 -59.20
CA PRO A 151 29.52 39.88 -59.93
C PRO A 151 29.94 40.94 -60.97
N SER A 152 31.25 41.16 -61.07
CA SER A 152 31.85 41.94 -62.17
C SER A 152 32.26 41.04 -63.34
N ARG A 153 31.51 41.22 -64.43
CA ARG A 153 31.83 41.05 -65.87
C ARG A 153 32.94 40.08 -66.30
#